data_AF-A0A3D2W0F2-F1
#
_entry.id   AF-A0A3D2W0F2-F1
#
_cell.length_a   1.000
_cell.length_b   1.000
_cell.length_c   1.000
_cell.angle_alpha   90.00
_cell.angle_beta   90.00
_cell.angle_gamma   90.00
#
_symmetry.space_group_name_H-M   'P 1'
#
loop_
_entity.id
_entity.type
_entity.pdbx_description
1 polymer ?
#
loop_
_entity_poly.entity_id
_entity_poly.type
_entity_poly.pdbx_seq_one_letter_code
_entity_poly.pdbx_strand_id
1 'polypeptide(L)'
;MGVLYDNSRQVSFASADNQRYANIAFTGEVQGVRGLCRYVEDDPITMALEVDMAFGRGPASTSDRQTYRYWVAVTRRGRAPIEKAYFDVDVRWRRGEAVVTRTEQIERIVIPRANAEVSGENFEILVGFELTPEQLQFNRDGRRFRIDAPDRQG
;
A
#
# COMPACT_ATOMS: atom_id res chain seq x y z
N MET A 1 -13.73 -3.19 -1.59
CA MET A 1 -12.38 -2.71 -1.22
C MET A 1 -11.50 -2.86 -2.43
N GLY A 2 -10.73 -1.83 -2.77
CA GLY A 2 -9.93 -1.79 -3.97
C GLY A 2 -8.55 -1.23 -3.68
N VAL A 3 -7.53 -1.74 -4.34
CA VAL A 3 -6.22 -1.07 -4.36
C VAL A 3 -6.25 -0.08 -5.52
N LEU A 4 -5.92 1.18 -5.27
CA LEU A 4 -5.82 2.15 -6.37
C LEU A 4 -4.65 1.72 -7.24
N TYR A 5 -4.95 1.36 -8.49
CA TYR A 5 -4.03 0.63 -9.36
C TYR A 5 -2.66 1.32 -9.49
N ASP A 6 -2.65 2.64 -9.66
CA ASP A 6 -1.43 3.45 -9.82
C ASP A 6 -0.64 3.65 -8.52
N ASN A 7 -1.24 3.37 -7.36
CA ASN A 7 -0.60 3.50 -6.04
C ASN A 7 -0.33 2.15 -5.38
N SER A 8 -0.70 1.05 -6.05
CA SER A 8 -0.48 -0.31 -5.57
C SER A 8 1.00 -0.67 -5.48
N ARG A 9 1.87 0.05 -6.20
CA ARG A 9 3.29 -0.26 -6.32
C ARG A 9 4.15 0.97 -6.11
N GLN A 10 5.25 0.79 -5.41
CA GLN A 10 6.33 1.76 -5.28
C GLN A 10 7.60 1.14 -5.86
N VAL A 11 8.32 1.90 -6.68
CA VAL A 11 9.68 1.57 -7.13
C VAL A 11 10.57 2.77 -6.85
N SER A 12 11.70 2.54 -6.21
CA SER A 12 12.77 3.52 -6.10
C SER A 12 14.01 3.03 -6.83
N PHE A 13 14.70 3.97 -7.47
CA PHE A 13 15.94 3.71 -8.19
C PHE A 13 17.10 4.40 -7.47
N ALA A 14 18.28 3.80 -7.52
CA ALA A 14 19.50 4.42 -7.00
C ALA A 14 19.88 5.70 -7.77
N SER A 15 19.43 5.81 -9.02
CA SER A 15 19.50 7.02 -9.85
C SER A 15 18.18 7.19 -10.60
N ALA A 16 17.51 8.34 -10.42
CA ALA A 16 16.19 8.60 -10.99
C ALA A 16 16.18 8.58 -12.53
N ASP A 17 17.29 8.96 -13.17
CA ASP A 17 17.41 9.07 -14.62
C ASP A 17 17.66 7.72 -15.31
N ASN A 18 17.85 6.64 -14.54
CA ASN A 18 18.21 5.32 -15.08
C ASN A 18 17.27 4.22 -14.58
N GLN A 19 16.04 4.25 -15.09
CA GLN A 19 14.92 3.38 -14.71
C GLN A 19 15.03 1.96 -15.32
N ARG A 20 16.12 1.26 -15.00
CA ARG A 20 16.42 -0.14 -15.39
C ARG A 20 16.37 -1.04 -14.16
N TYR A 21 16.11 -2.34 -14.38
CA TYR A 21 16.06 -3.34 -13.30
C TYR A 21 17.33 -3.33 -12.43
N ALA A 22 18.50 -3.24 -13.06
CA ALA A 22 19.80 -3.21 -12.38
C ALA A 22 19.97 -2.02 -11.42
N ASN A 23 19.18 -0.95 -11.56
CA ASN A 23 19.25 0.25 -10.73
C ASN A 23 18.14 0.35 -9.70
N ILE A 24 17.28 -0.67 -9.58
CA ILE A 24 16.26 -0.70 -8.54
C ILE A 24 16.97 -0.72 -7.18
N ALA A 25 16.62 0.24 -6.33
CA ALA A 25 17.00 0.25 -4.93
C ALA A 25 15.97 -0.53 -4.13
N PHE A 26 14.69 -0.16 -4.21
CA PHE A 26 13.63 -0.84 -3.46
C PHE A 26 12.33 -0.93 -4.25
N THR A 27 11.54 -1.97 -3.97
CA THR A 27 10.16 -2.10 -4.43
C THR A 27 9.21 -2.30 -3.26
N GLY A 28 7.96 -1.91 -3.44
CA GLY A 28 6.84 -2.21 -2.55
C GLY A 28 5.60 -2.52 -3.38
N GLU A 29 4.82 -3.50 -2.97
CA GLU A 29 3.56 -3.89 -3.61
C GLU A 29 2.49 -4.18 -2.54
N VAL A 30 1.35 -3.51 -2.65
CA VAL A 30 0.14 -3.88 -1.89
C VAL A 30 -0.47 -5.09 -2.59
N GLN A 31 -0.42 -6.24 -1.92
CA GLN A 31 -0.89 -7.52 -2.45
C GLN A 31 -2.38 -7.74 -2.21
N GLY A 32 -2.91 -7.22 -1.10
CA GLY A 32 -4.30 -7.39 -0.73
C GLY A 32 -4.71 -6.51 0.43
N VAL A 33 -6.01 -6.24 0.52
CA VAL A 33 -6.63 -5.53 1.64
C VAL A 33 -7.83 -6.35 2.08
N ARG A 34 -7.83 -6.75 3.35
CA ARG A 34 -8.89 -7.50 3.99
C ARG A 34 -9.41 -6.69 5.17
N GLY A 35 -10.69 -6.77 5.47
CA GLY A 35 -11.28 -5.98 6.55
C GLY A 35 -12.52 -6.63 7.11
N LEU A 36 -12.66 -6.53 8.43
CA LEU A 36 -13.87 -6.89 9.15
C LEU A 36 -14.60 -5.59 9.47
N CYS A 37 -15.62 -5.27 8.67
CA CYS A 37 -16.50 -4.15 8.96
C CYS A 37 -17.48 -4.57 10.06
N ARG A 38 -17.41 -3.94 11.23
CA ARG A 38 -18.49 -4.03 12.22
C ARG A 38 -19.31 -2.75 12.14
N TYR A 39 -20.42 -2.83 11.42
CA TYR A 39 -21.38 -1.74 11.38
C TYR A 39 -22.18 -1.74 12.69
N VAL A 40 -22.20 -0.60 13.37
CA VAL A 40 -22.94 -0.40 14.62
C VAL A 40 -23.85 0.78 14.39
N GLU A 41 -25.16 0.52 14.34
CA GLU A 41 -26.29 1.45 14.13
C GLU A 41 -25.93 2.94 14.15
N ASP A 42 -26.19 3.68 15.23
CA ASP A 42 -26.05 5.14 15.29
C ASP A 42 -24.62 5.66 15.54
N ASP A 43 -23.66 4.76 15.73
CA ASP A 43 -22.26 5.10 16.02
C ASP A 43 -21.43 5.31 14.74
N PRO A 44 -20.30 6.04 14.81
CA PRO A 44 -19.37 6.12 13.68
C PRO A 44 -18.91 4.72 13.25
N ILE A 45 -18.80 4.50 11.93
CA ILE A 45 -18.39 3.20 11.41
C ILE A 45 -16.94 2.96 11.85
N THR A 46 -16.75 1.93 12.68
CA THR A 46 -15.42 1.44 13.05
C THR A 46 -15.10 0.19 12.27
N MET A 47 -13.94 0.15 11.65
CA MET A 47 -13.48 -1.00 10.89
C MET A 47 -12.04 -1.34 11.25
N ALA A 48 -11.77 -2.64 11.32
CA ALA A 48 -10.42 -3.18 11.38
C ALA A 48 -9.99 -3.66 9.99
N LEU A 49 -8.75 -3.38 9.61
CA LEU A 49 -8.17 -3.79 8.33
C LEU A 49 -6.86 -4.52 8.51
N GLU A 50 -6.62 -5.45 7.58
CA GLU A 50 -5.34 -6.07 7.34
C GLU A 50 -4.88 -5.70 5.93
N VAL A 51 -3.66 -5.19 5.81
CA VAL A 51 -3.05 -4.82 4.53
C VAL A 51 -1.85 -5.73 4.30
N ASP A 52 -1.95 -6.60 3.31
CA ASP A 52 -0.90 -7.53 2.92
C ASP A 52 0.02 -6.84 1.90
N MET A 53 1.32 -6.75 2.20
CA MET A 53 2.33 -6.07 1.41
C MET A 53 3.58 -6.92 1.21
N ALA A 54 4.22 -6.75 0.05
CA ALA A 54 5.53 -7.33 -0.27
C ALA A 54 6.54 -6.24 -0.62
N PHE A 55 7.76 -6.40 -0.11
CA PHE A 55 8.83 -5.42 -0.23
C PHE A 55 10.09 -6.07 -0.77
N GLY A 56 10.59 -5.54 -1.88
CA GLY A 56 11.78 -6.05 -2.56
C GLY A 56 13.00 -5.16 -2.31
N ARG A 57 14.14 -5.79 -2.07
CA ARG A 57 15.46 -5.13 -2.07
C ARG A 57 16.12 -5.38 -3.42
N GLY A 58 16.27 -4.31 -4.19
CA GLY A 58 16.83 -4.39 -5.54
C GLY A 58 18.36 -4.49 -5.56
N PRO A 59 18.95 -4.80 -6.73
CA PRO A 59 20.38 -5.01 -6.89
C PRO A 59 21.23 -3.76 -6.66
N ALA A 60 20.67 -2.56 -6.82
CA ALA A 60 21.38 -1.30 -6.56
C ALA A 60 21.14 -0.75 -5.15
N SER A 61 20.47 -1.52 -4.28
CA SER A 61 20.27 -1.11 -2.89
C SER A 61 21.59 -1.13 -2.10
N THR A 62 21.85 -0.03 -1.38
CA THR A 62 23.00 0.09 -0.47
C THR A 62 22.62 -0.09 1.00
N SER A 63 21.33 -0.30 1.31
CA SER A 63 20.79 -0.43 2.67
C SER A 63 19.99 -1.72 2.84
N ASP A 64 20.03 -2.31 4.03
CA ASP A 64 19.20 -3.46 4.43
C ASP A 64 17.87 -3.02 5.09
N ARG A 65 17.60 -1.71 5.16
CA ARG A 65 16.38 -1.12 5.75
C ARG A 65 15.79 -0.03 4.85
N GLN A 66 14.47 0.05 4.80
CA GLN A 66 13.70 1.11 4.14
C GLN A 66 12.37 1.33 4.87
N THR A 67 11.99 2.60 5.06
CA THR A 67 10.66 2.98 5.53
C THR A 67 9.77 3.30 4.33
N TYR A 68 8.56 2.77 4.34
CA TYR A 68 7.55 3.02 3.32
C TYR A 68 6.37 3.74 3.94
N ARG A 69 5.94 4.84 3.33
CA ARG A 69 4.73 5.52 3.74
C ARG A 69 3.57 5.09 2.85
N TYR A 70 2.48 4.68 3.46
CA TYR A 70 1.25 4.31 2.78
C TYR A 70 0.07 5.06 3.39
N TRP A 71 -1.04 5.04 2.69
CA TRP A 71 -2.26 5.68 3.12
C TRP A 71 -3.45 4.74 2.98
N VAL A 72 -4.42 4.96 3.85
CA VAL A 72 -5.76 4.36 3.76
C VAL A 72 -6.75 5.50 3.60
N ALA A 73 -7.53 5.44 2.53
CA ALA A 73 -8.57 6.41 2.25
C ALA A 73 -9.94 5.75 2.26
N VAL A 74 -10.90 6.45 2.85
CA VAL A 74 -12.32 6.08 2.84
C VAL A 74 -12.99 6.99 1.83
N THR A 75 -13.56 6.42 0.78
CA THR A 75 -14.26 7.15 -0.26
C THR A 75 -15.72 6.72 -0.30
N ARG A 76 -16.59 7.57 -0.82
CA ARG A 76 -17.91 7.11 -1.30
C ARG A 76 -17.79 6.76 -2.76
N ARG A 77 -18.50 5.72 -3.20
CA ARG A 77 -18.51 5.34 -4.61
C ARG A 77 -18.86 6.55 -5.50
N GLY A 78 -17.95 6.92 -6.39
CA GLY A 78 -18.11 8.06 -7.31
C GLY A 78 -17.95 9.46 -6.68
N ARG A 79 -17.40 9.59 -5.47
CA ARG A 79 -17.12 10.88 -4.81
C ARG A 79 -15.68 10.95 -4.28
N ALA A 80 -15.22 12.17 -3.99
CA ALA A 80 -13.91 12.43 -3.41
C ALA A 80 -13.73 11.70 -2.04
N PRO A 81 -12.49 11.40 -1.62
CA PRO A 81 -12.21 10.81 -0.32
C PRO A 81 -12.80 11.64 0.82
N ILE A 82 -13.47 10.95 1.74
CA ILE A 82 -14.05 11.54 2.94
C ILE A 82 -12.96 11.73 3.99
N GLU A 83 -12.07 10.73 4.10
CA GLU A 83 -10.99 10.74 5.05
C GLU A 83 -9.79 9.96 4.50
N LYS A 84 -8.58 10.39 4.88
CA LYS A 84 -7.33 9.75 4.50
C LYS A 84 -6.37 9.77 5.69
N ALA A 85 -5.92 8.59 6.10
CA ALA A 85 -4.91 8.40 7.12
C ALA A 85 -3.59 7.92 6.49
N TYR A 86 -2.46 8.28 7.10
CA TYR A 86 -1.12 7.88 6.67
C TYR A 86 -0.46 7.01 7.73
N PHE A 87 0.32 6.05 7.29
CA PHE A 87 0.99 5.06 8.11
C PHE A 87 2.38 4.76 7.53
N ASP A 88 3.30 4.32 8.38
CA ASP A 88 4.66 3.97 7.99
C ASP A 88 4.94 2.49 8.28
N VAL A 89 5.65 1.83 7.36
CA VAL A 89 6.14 0.46 7.52
C VAL A 89 7.66 0.46 7.43
N ASP A 90 8.30 0.04 8.53
CA ASP A 90 9.73 -0.16 8.60
C ASP A 90 10.11 -1.58 8.17
N VAL A 91 10.71 -1.70 6.99
CA VAL A 91 11.13 -2.97 6.42
C VAL A 91 12.63 -3.15 6.61
N ARG A 92 13.02 -4.34 7.05
CA ARG A 92 14.42 -4.78 7.12
C ARG A 92 14.56 -6.15 6.46
N TRP A 93 15.49 -6.26 5.50
CA TRP A 93 15.82 -7.52 4.84
C TRP A 93 17.00 -8.18 5.55
N ARG A 94 16.87 -9.46 5.91
CA ARG A 94 17.99 -10.23 6.45
C ARG A 94 19.02 -10.52 5.35
N ARG A 95 20.23 -10.93 5.76
CA ARG A 95 21.25 -11.37 4.80
C ARG A 95 20.71 -12.53 3.95
N GLY A 96 20.78 -12.39 2.63
CA GLY A 96 20.26 -13.37 1.66
C GLY A 96 18.76 -13.25 1.37
N GLU A 97 18.06 -12.34 2.02
CA GLU A 97 16.65 -12.07 1.78
C GLU A 97 16.49 -10.92 0.77
N ALA A 98 15.82 -11.20 -0.34
CA ALA A 98 15.52 -10.20 -1.38
C ALA A 98 14.09 -9.66 -1.24
N VAL A 99 13.18 -10.41 -0.64
CA VAL A 99 11.77 -10.04 -0.48
C VAL A 99 11.32 -10.31 0.95
N VAL A 100 10.62 -9.35 1.54
CA VAL A 100 9.96 -9.44 2.85
C VAL A 100 8.47 -9.20 2.64
N THR A 101 7.61 -10.04 3.21
CA THR A 101 6.17 -9.81 3.27
C THR A 101 5.77 -9.31 4.66
N ARG A 102 4.76 -8.43 4.72
CA ARG A 102 4.17 -7.92 5.97
C ARG A 102 2.66 -7.83 5.84
N THR A 103 1.99 -8.06 6.96
CA THR A 103 0.57 -7.78 7.12
C THR A 103 0.43 -6.71 8.19
N GLU A 104 0.03 -5.51 7.79
CA GLU A 104 -0.22 -4.40 8.72
C GLU A 104 -1.66 -4.47 9.23
N GLN A 105 -1.82 -4.48 10.54
CA GLN A 105 -3.14 -4.49 11.19
C GLN A 105 -3.50 -3.09 11.66
N ILE A 106 -4.61 -2.58 11.16
CA ILE A 106 -5.18 -1.30 11.57
C ILE A 106 -6.43 -1.61 12.38
N GLU A 107 -6.34 -1.50 13.70
CA GLU A 107 -7.39 -1.93 14.62
C GLU A 107 -8.67 -1.09 14.54
N ARG A 108 -8.53 0.20 14.24
CA ARG A 108 -9.67 1.13 14.22
C ARG A 108 -9.46 2.28 13.24
N ILE A 109 -10.20 2.24 12.14
CA ILE A 109 -10.51 3.43 11.34
C ILE A 109 -11.91 3.91 11.72
N VAL A 110 -12.03 5.17 12.09
CA VAL A 110 -13.31 5.82 12.42
C VAL A 110 -13.76 6.61 11.21
N ILE A 111 -14.95 6.31 10.69
CA ILE A 111 -15.55 7.07 9.59
C ILE A 111 -16.71 7.89 10.16
N PRO A 112 -16.63 9.23 10.15
CA PRO A 112 -17.73 10.06 10.62
C PRO A 112 -18.96 9.86 9.75
N ARG A 113 -20.08 9.42 10.36
CA ARG A 113 -21.38 9.35 9.68
C ARG A 113 -22.00 10.74 9.66
N ALA A 114 -22.39 11.21 8.48
CA ALA A 114 -23.09 12.48 8.35
C ALA A 114 -24.52 12.42 8.91
N ASN A 115 -25.18 11.24 8.83
CA ASN A 115 -26.45 10.93 9.48
C ASN A 115 -26.68 9.41 9.51
N ALA A 116 -27.70 8.96 10.25
CA ALA A 116 -28.06 7.56 10.47
C ALA A 116 -28.57 6.81 9.22
N GLU A 117 -28.82 7.51 8.11
CA GLU A 117 -29.28 6.93 6.84
C GLU A 117 -28.12 6.58 5.90
N VAL A 118 -26.88 7.01 6.20
CA VAL A 118 -25.72 6.67 5.37
C VAL A 118 -25.36 5.20 5.60
N SER A 119 -25.84 4.30 4.73
CA SER A 119 -25.44 2.89 4.74
C SER A 119 -23.92 2.76 4.55
N GLY A 120 -23.32 1.92 5.39
CA GLY A 120 -21.91 1.55 5.33
C GLY A 120 -21.50 0.85 4.02
N GLU A 121 -22.47 0.39 3.24
CA GLU A 121 -22.28 -0.28 1.95
C GLU A 121 -21.88 0.69 0.82
N ASN A 122 -22.05 2.00 1.03
CA ASN A 122 -21.70 3.02 0.03
C ASN A 122 -20.24 3.51 0.12
N PHE A 123 -19.46 2.96 1.04
CA PHE A 123 -18.06 3.33 1.22
C PHE A 123 -17.13 2.32 0.55
N GLU A 124 -16.07 2.84 -0.05
CA GLU A 124 -14.96 2.08 -0.58
C GLU A 124 -13.69 2.43 0.20
N ILE A 125 -12.93 1.40 0.55
CA ILE A 125 -11.61 1.58 1.13
C ILE A 125 -10.58 1.41 0.04
N LEU A 126 -9.72 2.43 -0.06
CA LEU A 126 -8.58 2.49 -0.94
C LEU A 126 -7.30 2.48 -0.11
N VAL A 127 -6.34 1.67 -0.53
CA VAL A 127 -4.99 1.63 0.05
C VAL A 127 -3.98 1.84 -1.06
N GLY A 128 -2.90 2.56 -0.74
CA GLY A 128 -1.78 2.73 -1.65
C GLY A 128 -0.58 3.40 -0.99
N PHE A 129 0.57 3.33 -1.64
CA PHE A 129 1.77 4.04 -1.21
C PHE A 129 1.62 5.56 -1.43
N GLU A 130 2.27 6.33 -0.58
CA GLU A 130 2.58 7.73 -0.86
C GLU A 130 3.71 7.76 -1.88
N LEU A 131 3.37 8.12 -3.12
CA LEU A 131 4.29 8.14 -4.25
C LEU A 131 4.72 9.56 -4.58
N THR A 132 5.97 9.74 -4.99
CA THR A 132 6.39 10.98 -5.64
C THR A 132 5.74 11.12 -7.01
N PRO A 133 5.66 12.35 -7.59
CA PRO A 133 5.12 12.55 -8.94
C PRO A 133 5.79 11.66 -9.99
N GLU A 134 7.10 11.44 -9.89
CA GLU A 134 7.90 10.63 -10.81
C GLU A 134 7.54 9.15 -10.69
N GLN A 135 7.33 8.66 -9.47
CA GLN A 135 6.90 7.28 -9.22
C GLN A 135 5.47 7.04 -9.73
N LEU A 136 4.59 8.02 -9.55
CA LEU A 136 3.23 7.95 -10.08
C LEU A 136 3.24 7.93 -11.61
N GLN A 137 4.06 8.78 -12.23
CA GLN A 137 4.24 8.76 -13.69
C GLN A 137 4.79 7.43 -14.17
N PHE A 138 5.80 6.88 -13.48
CA PHE A 138 6.36 5.57 -13.79
C PHE A 138 5.29 4.47 -13.84
N ASN A 139 4.38 4.44 -12.86
CA ASN A 139 3.28 3.49 -12.81
C ASN A 139 2.25 3.71 -13.93
N ARG A 140 1.92 4.98 -14.23
CA ARG A 140 0.99 5.36 -15.32
C ARG A 140 1.50 4.99 -16.71
N ASP A 141 2.81 4.99 -16.90
CA ASP A 141 3.45 4.53 -18.14
C ASP A 141 3.32 3.00 -18.33
N GLY A 142 2.70 2.28 -17.38
CA GLY A 142 2.50 0.84 -17.42
C GLY A 142 3.75 0.03 -17.13
N ARG A 143 4.85 0.69 -16.72
CA ARG A 143 6.12 0.04 -16.39
C ARG A 143 6.00 -0.69 -15.07
N ARG A 144 6.52 -1.92 -15.04
CA ARG A 144 6.42 -2.79 -13.87
C ARG A 144 7.78 -3.41 -13.60
N PHE A 145 8.25 -3.22 -12.38
CA PHE A 145 9.35 -3.99 -11.84
C PHE A 145 8.88 -4.62 -10.54
N ARG A 146 9.16 -5.91 -10.39
CA ARG A 146 8.96 -6.67 -9.16
C ARG A 146 10.26 -7.42 -8.88
N ILE A 147 10.68 -7.41 -7.62
CA ILE A 147 11.73 -8.32 -7.16
C ILE A 147 11.00 -9.61 -6.76
N ASP A 148 11.27 -10.69 -7.48
CA ASP A 148 10.74 -12.00 -7.12
C ASP A 148 11.57 -12.59 -5.98
N ALA A 149 10.90 -13.25 -5.03
CA ALA A 149 11.61 -14.11 -4.10
C ALA A 149 12.20 -15.28 -4.91
N PRO A 150 13.41 -15.78 -4.57
CA PRO A 150 13.85 -17.04 -5.15
C PRO A 150 12.81 -18.11 -4.84
N ASP A 151 12.33 -18.81 -5.88
CA ASP A 151 11.40 -19.93 -5.73
C ASP A 151 12.00 -20.91 -4.72
N ARG A 152 11.41 -21.00 -3.53
CA ARG A 152 11.61 -22.18 -2.69
C ARG A 152 10.77 -23.30 -3.30
N GLN A 153 11.26 -23.87 -4.39
CA GLN A 153 10.86 -25.23 -4.78
C GLN A 153 11.43 -26.16 -3.70
N GLY A 154 10.56 -26.55 -2.78
CA GLY A 154 10.75 -27.71 -1.91
C GLY A 154 10.02 -28.90 -2.52
#